data_AF-A0A5C9BRN9-F1
#
_entry.id   AF-A0A5C9BRN9-F1
#
_cell.length_a   1.000
_cell.length_b   1.000
_cell.length_c   1.000
_cell.angle_alpha   90.00
_cell.angle_beta   90.00
_cell.angle_gamma   90.00
#
_symmetry.space_group_name_H-M   'P 1'
#
loop_
_entity.id
_entity.type
_entity.pdbx_description
1 polymer ?
#
loop_
_entity_poly.entity_id
_entity_poly.type
_entity_poly.pdbx_seq_one_letter_code
_entity_poly.pdbx_strand_id
1 'polypeptide(L)' 'MKKIELEIVALSHSITQTHSYAVVLGEMNGLRRLPIVIGGFEAQAIA' A
#
# COMPACT_ATOMS: atom_id res chain seq x y z
N MET A 1 5.12 14.81 -17.44
CA MET A 1 5.18 14.44 -16.00
C MET A 1 6.19 13.32 -15.82
N LYS A 2 7.07 13.38 -14.81
CA LYS A 2 7.98 12.27 -14.46
C LYS A 2 7.24 11.31 -13.51
N LYS A 3 7.16 10.03 -13.88
CA LYS A 3 6.62 8.98 -13.00
C LYS A 3 7.73 8.48 -12.09
N ILE A 4 7.36 8.05 -10.89
CA ILE A 4 8.27 7.48 -9.89
C ILE A 4 7.83 6.04 -9.69
N GLU A 5 8.79 5.11 -9.72
CA GLU A 5 8.52 3.69 -9.43
C GLU A 5 8.42 3.48 -7.91
N LEU A 6 7.35 2.80 -7.52
CA LEU A 6 7.02 2.51 -6.13
C LEU A 6 6.91 0.99 -5.94
N GLU A 7 7.33 0.50 -4.78
CA GLU A 7 7.18 -0.89 -4.35
C GLU A 7 6.34 -0.99 -3.07
N ILE A 8 5.77 -2.16 -2.82
CA ILE A 8 5.01 -2.42 -1.59
C ILE A 8 5.99 -2.78 -0.48
N VAL A 9 6.16 -1.88 0.48
CA VAL A 9 7.10 -2.05 1.61
C VAL A 9 6.44 -2.78 2.77
N ALA A 10 5.17 -2.53 3.01
CA ALA A 10 4.42 -3.18 4.08
C ALA A 10 2.92 -3.24 3.76
N LEU A 11 2.27 -4.31 4.21
CA LEU A 11 0.82 -4.49 4.19
C LEU A 11 0.37 -4.86 5.60
N SER A 12 -0.65 -4.18 6.11
CA SER A 12 -1.20 -4.37 7.45
C SER A 12 -2.72 -4.42 7.38
N HIS A 13 -3.30 -5.43 8.02
CA HIS A 13 -4.74 -5.58 8.10
C HIS A 13 -5.29 -4.62 9.15
N SER A 14 -6.29 -3.80 8.81
CA SER A 14 -7.01 -3.02 9.82
C SER A 14 -7.98 -3.95 10.55
N ILE A 15 -7.66 -4.28 11.81
CA ILE A 15 -8.37 -5.29 12.60
C ILE A 15 -9.78 -4.78 13.04
N THR A 16 -10.10 -3.50 12.82
CA THR A 16 -11.34 -2.89 13.30
C THR A 16 -12.40 -2.81 12.19
N GLN A 17 -13.24 -3.84 12.11
CA GLN A 17 -14.60 -3.86 11.53
C GLN A 17 -14.82 -3.50 10.04
N THR A 18 -13.79 -3.31 9.23
CA THR A 18 -13.97 -3.14 7.79
C THR A 18 -12.86 -3.86 7.06
N HIS A 19 -13.18 -4.50 5.93
CA HIS A 19 -12.23 -5.21 5.06
C HIS A 19 -11.27 -4.20 4.40
N SER A 20 -10.48 -3.49 5.19
CA SER A 20 -9.57 -2.44 4.75
C SER A 20 -8.15 -2.77 5.19
N TYR A 21 -7.23 -2.48 4.29
CA TYR A 21 -5.82 -2.83 4.39
C TYR A 21 -5.00 -1.56 4.28
N ALA A 22 -4.10 -1.35 5.21
CA ALA A 22 -3.09 -0.31 5.11
C ALA A 22 -1.91 -0.85 4.29
N VAL A 23 -1.61 -0.20 3.18
CA VAL A 23 -0.45 -0.52 2.33
C VAL A 23 0.49 0.67 2.34
N VAL A 24 1.77 0.40 2.57
CA VAL A 24 2.83 1.41 2.51
C VAL A 24 3.61 1.22 1.22
N LEU A 25 3.50 2.19 0.32
CA LEU A 25 4.30 2.24 -0.90
C LEU A 25 5.60 2.98 -0.62
N GLY A 26 6.74 2.42 -1.02
CA GLY A 26 8.06 3.04 -0.93
C GLY A 26 8.62 3.36 -2.31
N GLU A 27 9.32 4.48 -2.43
CA GLU A 27 10.10 4.79 -3.62
C GLU A 27 11.33 3.89 -3.71
N MET A 28 11.54 3.20 -4.85
CA MET A 28 12.65 2.25 -5.02
C MET A 28 14.04 2.83 -4.75
N ASN A 29 14.25 4.10 -5.10
CA ASN A 29 15.54 4.80 -4.97
C ASN A 29 15.45 6.02 -4.03
N GLY A 30 14.51 6.01 -3.07
CA GLY A 30 14.23 7.16 -2.23
C GLY A 30 13.73 6.80 -0.84
N LEU A 31 13.59 7.82 0.01
CA LEU A 31 13.10 7.68 1.39
C LEU A 31 11.59 7.99 1.50
N ARG A 32 10.94 8.34 0.38
CA ARG A 32 9.53 8.70 0.37
C ARG A 32 8.68 7.44 0.54
N ARG A 33 7.80 7.49 1.53
CA ARG A 33 6.80 6.47 1.79
C ARG A 33 5.42 7.09 1.70
N LEU A 34 4.54 6.45 0.94
CA LEU A 34 3.17 6.84 0.77
C LEU A 34 2.27 5.77 1.40
N PRO A 35 1.74 6.01 2.61
CA PRO A 35 0.72 5.15 3.17
C PRO A 35 -0.62 5.37 2.46
N ILE A 36 -1.26 4.28 2.06
CA ILE A 36 -2.60 4.28 1.45
C ILE A 36 -3.47 3.23 2.15
N VAL A 37 -4.79 3.42 2.10
CA VAL A 37 -5.76 2.43 2.56
C VAL A 37 -6.48 1.88 1.34
N ILE A 38 -6.48 0.56 1.19
CA ILE A 38 -7.18 -0.16 0.13
C ILE A 38 -8.26 -1.06 0.72
N GLY A 39 -9.24 -1.48 -0.08
CA GLY A 39 -10.25 -2.45 0.33
C GLY A 39 -9.73 -3.89 0.27
N GLY A 40 -10.57 -4.83 0.70
CA GLY A 40 -10.24 -6.26 0.72
C GLY A 40 -10.14 -6.87 -0.67
N PHE A 41 -10.92 -6.38 -1.63
CA PHE A 41 -10.84 -6.84 -3.01
C PHE A 41 -9.54 -6.41 -3.68
N GLU A 42 -9.10 -5.16 -3.47
CA GLU A 42 -7.81 -4.68 -3.97
C GLU A 42 -6.64 -5.41 -3.29
N ALA A 43 -6.74 -5.67 -1.98
CA ALA A 43 -5.71 -6.43 -1.27
C ALA A 43 -5.59 -7.86 -1.79
N GLN A 44 -6.70 -8.53 -2.08
CA GLN A 44 -6.71 -9.87 -2.69
C GLN A 44 -6.17 -9.87 -4.13
N ALA A 45 -6.33 -8.78 -4.88
CA ALA A 45 -5.77 -8.70 -6.24
C ALA A 45 -4.24 -8.53 -6.25
N ILE A 46 -3.67 -8.09 -5.13
CA ILE A 46 -2.24 -7.83 -4.96
C ILE A 46 -1.50 -9.01 -4.30
N ALA A 47 -2.18 -9.76 -3.41
CA ALA A 47 -1.64 -10.91 -2.67
C ALA A 47 -1.85 -12.24 -3.43
#